data_AF-A0A834IAD4-F1
#
_entry.id   AF-A0A834IAD4-F1
#
_cell.length_a   1.000
_cell.length_b   1.000
_cell.length_c   1.000
_cell.angle_alpha   90.00
_cell.angle_beta   90.00
_cell.angle_gamma   90.00
#
_symmetry.space_group_name_H-M   'P 1'
#
loop_
_entity.id
_entity.type
_entity.pdbx_description
1 polymer ?
#
loop_
_entity_poly.entity_id
_entity_poly.type
_entity_poly.pdbx_seq_one_letter_code
_entity_poly.pdbx_strand_id
1 'polypeptide(L)'
;MVSTHGGHFAASLGVVELTVALHYVLNTPYDQLIFDVGHQAYGHKILTGRREVFHTNRLLGGISGFPKREESEYDAFGVGHSSTSISAALGMAVASAYKGEYDRQHVAVIGDGALTGGMAFEALNHAGIEKSNLLVILNDNCMSIDPNVGALKEYLTSITTSKSYNRFRDDLIAVLAKISKNGPDAYGWAKKLEL
;
A
#
# COMPACT_ATOMS: atom_id res chain seq x y z
N MET A 1 -16.43 -16.22 0.53
CA MET A 1 -15.54 -15.86 -0.59
C MET A 1 -14.12 -16.39 -0.39
N VAL A 2 -13.40 -16.04 0.70
CA VAL A 2 -12.12 -16.74 1.03
C VAL A 2 -12.31 -17.99 1.91
N SER A 3 -13.47 -18.15 2.56
CA SER A 3 -13.84 -19.40 3.26
C SER A 3 -14.27 -20.54 2.31
N THR A 4 -14.51 -20.24 1.04
CA THR A 4 -15.05 -21.16 0.02
C THR A 4 -14.04 -21.49 -1.07
N HIS A 5 -13.11 -20.58 -1.36
CA HIS A 5 -12.05 -20.77 -2.35
C HIS A 5 -10.71 -20.36 -1.73
N GLY A 6 -9.66 -21.17 -1.94
CA GLY A 6 -8.32 -20.87 -1.42
C GLY A 6 -7.82 -19.51 -1.92
N GLY A 7 -7.39 -18.65 -0.99
CA GLY A 7 -6.94 -17.29 -1.28
C GLY A 7 -6.23 -16.65 -0.08
N HIS A 8 -5.58 -15.51 -0.31
CA HIS A 8 -4.70 -14.87 0.69
C HIS A 8 -5.50 -13.96 1.64
N PHE A 9 -6.28 -14.57 2.54
CA PHE A 9 -7.17 -13.84 3.46
C PHE A 9 -6.41 -12.92 4.41
N ALA A 10 -5.42 -13.45 5.13
CA ALA A 10 -4.74 -12.73 6.21
C ALA A 10 -3.97 -11.51 5.69
N ALA A 11 -3.23 -11.67 4.58
CA ALA A 11 -2.48 -10.57 3.97
C ALA A 11 -3.39 -9.45 3.44
N SER A 12 -4.51 -9.81 2.80
CA SER A 12 -5.47 -8.81 2.33
C SER A 12 -6.23 -8.10 3.45
N LEU A 13 -6.54 -8.80 4.55
CA LEU A 13 -7.21 -8.19 5.71
C LEU A 13 -6.28 -7.17 6.41
N GLY A 14 -4.99 -7.48 6.51
CA GLY A 14 -4.00 -6.61 7.17
C GLY A 14 -3.78 -5.27 6.48
N VAL A 15 -4.18 -5.10 5.22
CA VAL A 15 -3.99 -3.85 4.45
C VAL A 15 -5.28 -3.14 4.06
N VAL A 16 -6.43 -3.54 4.61
CA VAL A 16 -7.72 -2.94 4.22
C VAL A 16 -7.75 -1.44 4.47
N GLU A 17 -7.39 -1.01 5.67
CA GLU A 17 -7.39 0.42 6.06
C GLU A 17 -6.40 1.23 5.21
N LEU A 18 -5.19 0.69 5.01
CA LEU A 18 -4.18 1.29 4.13
C LEU A 18 -4.72 1.44 2.70
N THR A 19 -5.36 0.41 2.18
CA THR A 19 -5.91 0.40 0.82
C THR A 19 -7.00 1.46 0.66
N VAL A 20 -7.91 1.58 1.63
CA VAL A 20 -8.94 2.63 1.62
C VAL A 20 -8.30 4.01 1.69
N ALA A 21 -7.32 4.22 2.58
CA ALA A 21 -6.62 5.48 2.70
C ALA A 21 -5.91 5.87 1.38
N LEU A 22 -5.23 4.92 0.74
CA LEU A 22 -4.56 5.14 -0.54
C LEU A 22 -5.53 5.54 -1.64
N HIS A 23 -6.65 4.83 -1.79
CA HIS A 23 -7.67 5.21 -2.77
C HIS A 23 -8.43 6.50 -2.44
N TYR A 24 -8.38 6.93 -1.19
CA TYR A 24 -8.96 8.22 -0.78
C TYR A 24 -8.02 9.39 -1.10
N VAL A 25 -6.71 9.23 -0.91
CA VAL A 25 -5.74 10.32 -1.11
C VAL A 25 -5.13 10.37 -2.51
N LEU A 26 -5.10 9.25 -3.24
CA LEU A 26 -4.56 9.16 -4.60
C LEU A 26 -5.67 9.26 -5.64
N ASN A 27 -5.35 9.91 -6.76
CA ASN A 27 -6.21 9.99 -7.93
C ASN A 27 -5.95 8.78 -8.86
N THR A 28 -6.24 7.57 -8.40
CA THR A 28 -6.11 6.36 -9.25
C THR A 28 -7.21 6.35 -10.32
N PRO A 29 -6.91 6.00 -11.60
CA PRO A 29 -5.68 5.35 -12.09
C PRO A 29 -4.60 6.30 -12.63
N TYR A 30 -4.77 7.63 -12.54
CA TYR A 30 -3.73 8.58 -12.95
C TYR A 30 -2.47 8.37 -12.11
N ASP A 31 -2.63 8.36 -10.79
CA ASP A 31 -1.59 7.96 -9.85
C ASP A 31 -1.34 6.45 -9.94
N GLN A 32 -0.07 6.08 -9.96
CA GLN A 32 0.35 4.69 -10.13
C GLN A 32 0.48 4.03 -8.77
N LEU A 33 -0.41 3.08 -8.48
CA LEU A 33 -0.40 2.30 -7.24
C LEU A 33 -0.09 0.83 -7.54
N ILE A 34 1.02 0.33 -7.00
CA ILE A 34 1.48 -1.04 -7.21
C ILE A 34 1.51 -1.79 -5.87
N PHE A 35 0.83 -2.92 -5.79
CA PHE A 35 0.93 -3.86 -4.66
C PHE A 35 1.89 -5.00 -5.01
N ASP A 36 3.03 -5.09 -4.34
CA ASP A 36 4.02 -6.15 -4.55
C ASP A 36 3.43 -7.55 -4.30
N VAL A 37 3.82 -8.53 -5.12
CA VAL A 37 3.21 -9.87 -5.26
C VAL A 37 1.73 -9.84 -5.67
N GLY A 38 0.92 -8.92 -5.12
CA GLY A 38 -0.49 -8.69 -5.45
C GLY A 38 -1.48 -9.40 -4.54
N HIS A 39 -1.03 -10.30 -3.66
CA HIS A 39 -1.89 -11.13 -2.82
C HIS A 39 -2.64 -10.35 -1.73
N GLN A 40 -2.18 -9.13 -1.43
CA GLN A 40 -2.80 -8.20 -0.48
C GLN A 40 -3.77 -7.21 -1.15
N ALA A 41 -3.93 -7.26 -2.48
CA ALA A 41 -4.66 -6.26 -3.26
C ALA A 41 -6.17 -6.56 -3.41
N TYR A 42 -6.77 -7.39 -2.56
CA TYR A 42 -8.21 -7.70 -2.69
C TYR A 42 -9.08 -6.48 -2.39
N GLY A 43 -8.74 -5.68 -1.38
CA GLY A 43 -9.41 -4.41 -1.12
C GLY A 43 -9.33 -3.48 -2.32
N HIS A 44 -8.17 -3.42 -2.98
CA HIS A 44 -7.95 -2.61 -4.17
C HIS A 44 -8.89 -3.03 -5.29
N LYS A 45 -8.96 -4.34 -5.61
CA LYS A 45 -9.89 -4.85 -6.63
C LYS A 45 -11.35 -4.53 -6.31
N ILE A 46 -11.76 -4.71 -5.05
CA ILE A 46 -13.13 -4.44 -4.61
C ILE A 46 -13.50 -2.96 -4.78
N LEU A 47 -12.61 -2.04 -4.37
CA LEU A 47 -12.85 -0.60 -4.47
C LEU A 47 -12.80 -0.07 -5.90
N THR A 48 -12.15 -0.79 -6.83
CA THR A 48 -11.94 -0.38 -8.22
C THR A 48 -12.88 -1.12 -9.18
N GLY A 49 -14.16 -1.20 -8.81
CA GLY A 49 -15.24 -1.67 -9.69
C GLY A 49 -15.42 -3.18 -9.80
N ARG A 50 -14.60 -4.00 -9.11
CA ARG A 50 -14.66 -5.47 -9.24
C ARG A 50 -15.39 -6.17 -8.09
N ARG A 51 -16.12 -5.43 -7.24
CA ARG A 51 -16.87 -5.97 -6.09
C ARG A 51 -17.87 -7.07 -6.49
N GLU A 52 -18.72 -6.81 -7.48
CA GLU A 52 -19.81 -7.72 -7.86
C GLU A 52 -19.28 -9.05 -8.42
N VAL A 53 -18.19 -9.01 -9.17
CA VAL A 53 -17.56 -10.18 -9.77
C VAL A 53 -16.49 -10.83 -8.87
N PHE A 54 -16.22 -10.28 -7.69
CA PHE A 54 -15.11 -10.72 -6.83
C PHE A 54 -15.24 -12.17 -6.36
N HIS A 55 -16.46 -12.70 -6.31
CA HIS A 55 -16.72 -14.10 -6.00
C HIS A 55 -16.11 -15.08 -7.02
N THR A 56 -15.74 -14.62 -8.22
CA THR A 56 -15.08 -15.39 -9.27
C THR A 56 -13.54 -15.40 -9.15
N ASN A 57 -12.99 -14.72 -8.15
CA ASN A 57 -11.54 -14.59 -7.97
C ASN A 57 -10.83 -15.95 -7.94
N ARG A 58 -9.79 -16.10 -8.77
CA ARG A 58 -8.99 -17.32 -8.96
C ARG A 58 -9.75 -18.51 -9.59
N LEU A 59 -10.97 -18.31 -10.08
CA LEU A 59 -11.66 -19.31 -10.88
C LEU A 59 -11.25 -19.21 -12.35
N LEU A 60 -11.29 -20.34 -13.06
CA LEU A 60 -11.08 -20.35 -14.50
C LEU A 60 -12.16 -19.48 -15.17
N GLY A 61 -11.73 -18.50 -15.98
CA GLY A 61 -12.63 -17.53 -16.61
C GLY A 61 -13.13 -16.42 -15.69
N GLY A 62 -12.71 -16.40 -14.42
CA GLY A 62 -12.97 -15.32 -13.47
C GLY A 62 -11.82 -14.31 -13.37
N ILE A 63 -11.90 -13.41 -12.38
CA ILE A 63 -10.84 -12.42 -12.14
C ILE A 63 -9.58 -13.05 -11.54
N SER A 64 -8.42 -12.47 -11.84
CA SER A 64 -7.11 -12.89 -11.37
C SER A 64 -6.97 -12.72 -9.85
N GLY A 65 -6.25 -13.66 -9.23
CA GLY A 65 -5.84 -13.58 -7.82
C GLY A 65 -4.84 -12.47 -7.50
N PHE A 66 -4.32 -11.80 -8.52
CA PHE A 66 -3.32 -10.74 -8.45
C PHE A 66 -3.70 -9.59 -9.39
N PRO A 67 -3.23 -8.35 -9.15
CA PRO A 67 -3.35 -7.27 -10.11
C PRO A 67 -2.84 -7.67 -11.50
N LYS A 68 -3.66 -7.42 -12.52
CA LYS A 68 -3.43 -7.78 -13.91
C LYS A 68 -3.87 -6.60 -14.79
N ARG A 69 -2.93 -6.01 -15.54
CA ARG A 69 -3.15 -4.80 -16.34
C ARG A 69 -4.28 -4.93 -17.37
N GLU A 70 -4.44 -6.11 -17.96
CA GLU A 70 -5.51 -6.41 -18.92
C GLU A 70 -6.89 -6.55 -18.25
N GLU A 71 -6.94 -6.73 -16.92
CA GLU A 71 -8.18 -6.87 -16.17
C GLU A 71 -8.75 -5.52 -15.71
N SER A 72 -7.88 -4.54 -15.41
CA SER A 72 -8.30 -3.24 -14.92
C SER A 72 -7.24 -2.17 -15.16
N GLU A 73 -7.68 -0.96 -15.52
CA GLU A 73 -6.82 0.23 -15.61
C GLU A 73 -6.20 0.64 -14.26
N TYR A 74 -6.81 0.22 -13.15
CA TYR A 74 -6.30 0.47 -11.81
C TYR A 74 -5.14 -0.45 -11.42
N ASP A 75 -4.96 -1.58 -12.13
CA ASP A 75 -3.85 -2.50 -11.92
C ASP A 75 -2.63 -1.98 -12.69
N ALA A 76 -1.95 -0.96 -12.15
CA ALA A 76 -0.86 -0.23 -12.83
C ALA A 76 0.28 -1.13 -13.35
N PHE A 77 0.60 -2.20 -12.61
CA PHE A 77 1.62 -3.18 -12.96
C PHE A 77 1.13 -4.60 -12.70
N GLY A 78 1.49 -5.53 -13.58
CA GLY A 78 1.19 -6.95 -13.41
C GLY A 78 2.15 -7.60 -12.43
N VAL A 79 1.63 -8.20 -11.37
CA VAL A 79 2.44 -8.78 -10.29
C VAL A 79 2.09 -10.26 -10.06
N GLY A 80 2.99 -10.95 -9.38
CA GLY A 80 2.86 -12.36 -8.98
C GLY A 80 4.15 -12.86 -8.34
N HIS A 81 5.29 -12.41 -8.87
CA HIS A 81 6.59 -12.52 -8.22
C HIS A 81 6.79 -11.38 -7.22
N SER A 82 7.57 -11.63 -6.17
CA SER A 82 7.90 -10.65 -5.14
C SER A 82 9.04 -9.73 -5.56
N SER A 83 9.17 -8.61 -4.83
CA SER A 83 10.31 -7.67 -4.88
C SER A 83 10.37 -6.84 -6.17
N THR A 84 9.29 -6.78 -6.94
CA THR A 84 9.24 -6.14 -8.27
C THR A 84 8.64 -4.73 -8.23
N SER A 85 7.86 -4.39 -7.21
CA SER A 85 7.03 -3.18 -7.18
C SER A 85 7.83 -1.88 -7.16
N ILE A 86 8.93 -1.82 -6.40
CA ILE A 86 9.77 -0.63 -6.28
C ILE A 86 10.42 -0.29 -7.61
N SER A 87 10.99 -1.31 -8.28
CA SER A 87 11.62 -1.14 -9.60
C SER A 87 10.59 -0.69 -10.65
N ALA A 88 9.41 -1.30 -10.65
CA ALA A 88 8.33 -0.94 -11.55
C ALA A 88 7.86 0.51 -11.32
N ALA A 89 7.60 0.90 -10.07
CA ALA A 89 7.17 2.25 -9.72
C ALA A 89 8.25 3.30 -10.03
N LEU A 90 9.53 2.97 -9.79
CA LEU A 90 10.66 3.83 -10.16
C LEU A 90 10.70 4.08 -11.68
N GLY A 91 10.58 3.03 -12.48
CA GLY A 91 10.54 3.16 -13.94
C GLY A 91 9.37 4.02 -14.42
N MET A 92 8.20 3.89 -13.78
CA MET A 92 7.05 4.77 -14.05
C MET A 92 7.31 6.22 -13.65
N ALA A 93 7.97 6.46 -12.51
CA ALA A 93 8.32 7.79 -12.04
C ALA A 93 9.29 8.50 -12.99
N VAL A 94 10.33 7.80 -13.43
CA VAL A 94 11.28 8.27 -14.44
C VAL A 94 10.57 8.59 -15.75
N ALA A 95 9.70 7.70 -16.22
CA ALA A 95 8.93 7.92 -17.44
C ALA A 95 8.01 9.15 -17.34
N SER A 96 7.34 9.37 -16.21
CA SER A 96 6.53 10.56 -15.96
C SER A 96 7.38 11.84 -15.96
N ALA A 97 8.57 11.82 -15.36
CA ALA A 97 9.50 12.96 -15.40
C ALA A 97 9.92 13.32 -16.84
N TYR A 98 10.22 12.32 -17.68
CA TYR A 98 10.52 12.55 -19.10
C TYR A 98 9.35 13.11 -19.90
N LYS A 99 8.11 12.80 -19.48
CA LYS A 99 6.88 13.34 -20.09
C LYS A 99 6.46 14.71 -19.55
N GLY A 100 7.15 15.23 -18.53
CA GLY A 100 6.77 16.46 -17.85
C GLY A 100 5.56 16.32 -16.90
N GLU A 101 5.21 15.10 -16.51
CA GLU A 101 4.09 14.77 -15.61
C GLU A 101 4.55 14.81 -14.13
N TYR A 102 4.91 15.99 -13.62
CA TYR A 102 5.50 16.12 -12.28
C TYR A 102 4.50 16.03 -11.12
N ASP A 103 3.19 16.08 -11.40
CA ASP A 103 2.12 16.00 -10.43
C ASP A 103 1.66 14.56 -10.14
N ARG A 104 1.99 13.62 -11.03
CA ARG A 104 1.63 12.21 -10.90
C ARG A 104 2.38 11.56 -9.73
N GLN A 105 1.66 10.80 -8.92
CA GLN A 105 2.24 10.04 -7.81
C GLN A 105 2.56 8.60 -8.24
N HIS A 106 3.67 8.07 -7.72
CA HIS A 106 4.12 6.69 -7.97
C HIS A 106 4.34 6.00 -6.64
N VAL A 107 3.52 5.01 -6.34
CA VAL A 107 3.41 4.37 -5.02
C VAL A 107 3.62 2.87 -5.13
N ALA A 108 4.59 2.35 -4.38
CA ALA A 108 4.85 0.92 -4.25
C ALA A 108 4.55 0.45 -2.83
N VAL A 109 3.57 -0.45 -2.67
CA VAL A 109 3.28 -1.14 -1.41
C VAL A 109 4.00 -2.48 -1.42
N ILE A 110 4.95 -2.67 -0.52
CA ILE A 110 5.79 -3.88 -0.44
C ILE A 110 5.73 -4.49 0.96
N GLY A 111 5.65 -5.82 1.05
CA GLY A 111 5.75 -6.54 2.33
C GLY A 111 7.21 -6.63 2.80
N ASP A 112 7.43 -6.73 4.11
CA ASP A 112 8.74 -6.96 4.72
C ASP A 112 9.47 -8.19 4.15
N GLY A 113 8.73 -9.26 3.85
CA GLY A 113 9.24 -10.45 3.16
C GLY A 113 9.78 -10.16 1.77
N ALA A 114 9.00 -9.44 0.97
CA ALA A 114 9.37 -9.07 -0.39
C ALA A 114 10.52 -8.05 -0.44
N LEU A 115 10.69 -7.24 0.61
CA LEU A 115 11.80 -6.31 0.72
C LEU A 115 13.17 -7.01 0.83
N THR A 116 13.20 -8.28 1.26
CA THR A 116 14.44 -9.06 1.36
C THR A 116 15.04 -9.44 0.00
N GLY A 117 14.26 -9.36 -1.08
CA GLY A 117 14.74 -9.70 -2.42
C GLY A 117 15.76 -8.69 -2.96
N GLY A 118 16.82 -9.17 -3.60
CA GLY A 118 17.87 -8.32 -4.16
C GLY A 118 17.36 -7.27 -5.15
N MET A 119 16.28 -7.57 -5.88
CA MET A 119 15.64 -6.63 -6.80
C MET A 119 15.05 -5.41 -6.07
N ALA A 120 14.49 -5.59 -4.87
CA ALA A 120 13.97 -4.47 -4.09
C ALA A 120 15.11 -3.56 -3.61
N PHE A 121 16.24 -4.14 -3.18
CA PHE A 121 17.43 -3.37 -2.79
C PHE A 121 18.09 -2.65 -3.96
N GLU A 122 18.20 -3.29 -5.11
CA GLU A 122 18.73 -2.66 -6.33
C GLU A 122 17.87 -1.45 -6.71
N ALA A 123 16.55 -1.63 -6.73
CA ALA A 123 15.61 -0.55 -7.06
C ALA A 123 15.67 0.60 -6.05
N LEU A 124 15.80 0.32 -4.74
CA LEU A 124 15.98 1.36 -3.72
C LEU A 124 17.30 2.12 -3.89
N ASN A 125 18.38 1.42 -4.21
CA ASN A 125 19.67 2.05 -4.46
C ASN A 125 19.61 2.95 -5.71
N HIS A 126 18.97 2.46 -6.77
CA HIS A 126 18.75 3.24 -7.99
C HIS A 126 17.87 4.47 -7.74
N ALA A 127 16.77 4.33 -6.99
CA ALA A 127 15.90 5.45 -6.61
C ALA A 127 16.66 6.55 -5.86
N GLY A 128 17.63 6.18 -5.02
CA GLY A 128 18.49 7.13 -4.31
C GLY A 128 19.39 7.99 -5.22
N ILE A 129 19.77 7.45 -6.38
CA ILE A 129 20.57 8.16 -7.39
C ILE A 129 19.66 9.04 -8.25
N GLU A 130 18.55 8.49 -8.72
CA GLU A 130 17.66 9.13 -9.68
C GLU A 130 16.82 10.27 -9.06
N LYS A 131 16.56 10.22 -7.74
CA LYS A 131 15.76 11.21 -7.00
C LYS A 131 14.35 11.41 -7.57
N SER A 132 13.74 10.34 -8.08
CA SER A 132 12.39 10.36 -8.64
C SER A 132 11.30 10.58 -7.59
N ASN A 133 10.12 11.04 -8.03
CA ASN A 133 8.92 11.09 -7.19
C ASN A 133 8.40 9.66 -6.91
N LEU A 134 8.90 9.02 -5.86
CA LEU A 134 8.57 7.63 -5.51
C LEU A 134 8.24 7.53 -4.02
N LEU A 135 7.03 7.04 -3.71
CA LEU A 135 6.62 6.67 -2.36
C LEU A 135 6.66 5.15 -2.20
N VAL A 136 7.51 4.68 -1.30
CA VAL A 136 7.56 3.26 -0.91
C VAL A 136 6.89 3.08 0.44
N ILE A 137 5.88 2.23 0.50
CA ILE A 137 5.14 1.88 1.72
C ILE A 137 5.50 0.45 2.09
N LEU A 138 6.18 0.32 3.24
CA LEU A 138 6.51 -0.97 3.82
C LEU A 138 5.35 -1.47 4.69
N ASN A 139 4.70 -2.53 4.26
CA ASN A 139 3.74 -3.28 5.06
C ASN A 139 4.50 -4.33 5.89
N ASP A 140 4.96 -3.92 7.07
CA ASP A 140 5.65 -4.79 8.03
C ASP A 140 4.64 -5.51 8.93
N ASN A 141 4.38 -6.77 8.62
CA ASN A 141 3.55 -7.66 9.43
C ASN A 141 4.38 -8.79 10.09
N CYS A 142 5.72 -8.70 10.05
CA CYS A 142 6.69 -9.70 10.51
C CYS A 142 6.57 -11.09 9.84
N MET A 143 5.86 -11.20 8.71
CA MET A 143 5.42 -12.46 8.11
C MET A 143 5.61 -12.46 6.58
N SER A 144 6.27 -13.50 6.05
CA SER A 144 6.17 -13.85 4.63
C SER A 144 5.04 -14.87 4.43
N ILE A 145 5.38 -16.12 4.09
CA ILE A 145 4.50 -17.29 4.20
C ILE A 145 4.73 -17.95 5.57
N ASP A 146 6.01 -18.03 5.97
CA ASP A 146 6.48 -18.33 7.32
C ASP A 146 7.03 -17.06 7.98
N PRO A 147 7.32 -17.04 9.30
CA PRO A 147 7.91 -15.89 9.97
C PRO A 147 9.19 -15.46 9.24
N ASN A 148 9.34 -14.15 9.02
CA ASN A 148 10.53 -13.67 8.33
C ASN A 148 11.81 -14.06 9.10
N VAL A 149 12.87 -14.35 8.36
CA VAL A 149 14.20 -14.69 8.89
C VAL A 149 15.25 -13.76 8.27
N GLY A 150 16.29 -13.41 9.03
CA GLY A 150 17.42 -12.61 8.54
C GLY A 150 17.57 -11.24 9.21
N ALA A 151 18.73 -10.61 8.96
CA ALA A 151 19.19 -9.39 9.63
C ALA A 151 18.29 -8.16 9.38
N LEU A 152 17.57 -8.10 8.26
CA LEU A 152 16.65 -7.01 7.97
C LEU A 152 15.44 -7.00 8.91
N LYS A 153 14.91 -8.18 9.27
CA LYS A 153 13.84 -8.31 10.27
C LYS A 153 14.32 -7.83 11.64
N GLU A 154 15.51 -8.24 12.06
CA GLU A 154 16.09 -7.78 13.34
C GLU A 154 16.32 -6.26 13.34
N TYR A 155 16.77 -5.70 12.21
CA TYR A 155 16.94 -4.25 12.06
C TYR A 155 15.61 -3.50 12.07
N LEU A 156 14.60 -3.93 11.31
CA LEU A 156 13.26 -3.32 11.32
C LEU A 156 12.58 -3.48 12.68
N THR A 157 12.68 -4.65 13.31
CA THR A 157 12.22 -4.89 14.68
C THR A 157 12.91 -3.94 15.65
N SER A 158 14.22 -3.69 15.50
CA SER A 158 14.95 -2.74 16.36
C SER A 158 14.47 -1.29 16.19
N ILE A 159 14.06 -0.91 14.97
CA ILE A 159 13.49 0.42 14.67
C ILE A 159 12.08 0.55 15.25
N THR A 160 11.23 -0.47 15.09
CA THR A 160 9.84 -0.44 15.60
C THR A 160 9.76 -0.62 17.11
N THR A 161 10.69 -1.36 17.72
CA THR A 161 10.82 -1.54 19.18
C THR A 161 11.64 -0.45 19.87
N SER A 162 12.29 0.43 19.09
CA SER A 162 13.01 1.60 19.61
C SER A 162 12.09 2.46 20.49
N LYS A 163 12.55 2.75 21.70
CA LYS A 163 11.84 3.64 22.65
C LYS A 163 11.57 5.02 22.05
N SER A 164 12.39 5.48 21.12
CA SER A 164 12.24 6.79 20.47
C SER A 164 11.11 6.79 19.44
N TYR A 165 10.99 5.73 18.63
CA TYR A 165 9.88 5.59 17.67
C TYR A 165 8.54 5.43 18.38
N ASN A 166 8.50 4.57 19.41
CA ASN A 166 7.29 4.38 20.21
C ASN A 166 6.87 5.66 20.94
N ARG A 167 7.84 6.44 21.47
CA ARG A 167 7.54 7.75 22.08
C ARG A 167 6.98 8.75 21.07
N PHE A 168 7.54 8.83 19.85
CA PHE A 168 7.02 9.69 18.78
C PHE A 168 5.60 9.28 18.35
N ARG A 169 5.34 7.98 18.22
CA ARG A 169 4.01 7.45 17.92
C ARG A 169 3.00 7.79 19.02
N ASP A 170 3.39 7.56 20.27
CA ASP A 170 2.54 7.83 21.43
C ASP A 170 2.26 9.34 21.59
N ASP A 171 3.24 10.20 21.29
CA ASP A 171 3.07 11.65 21.26
C ASP A 171 2.09 12.09 20.15
N LEU A 172 2.20 11.51 18.94
CA LEU A 172 1.26 11.73 17.83
C LEU A 172 -0.16 11.29 18.20
N ILE A 173 -0.31 10.09 18.78
CA ILE A 173 -1.60 9.57 19.23
C ILE A 173 -2.15 10.45 20.36
N ALA A 174 -1.33 10.93 21.28
CA ALA A 174 -1.76 11.82 22.36
C ALA A 174 -2.22 13.19 21.83
N VAL A 175 -1.53 13.75 20.83
CA VAL A 175 -1.95 14.98 20.16
C VAL A 175 -3.26 14.76 19.41
N LEU A 176 -3.39 13.69 18.62
CA LEU A 176 -4.61 13.35 17.90
C LEU A 176 -5.79 13.09 18.85
N ALA A 177 -5.54 12.38 19.96
CA ALA A 177 -6.54 12.11 20.99
C ALA A 177 -6.93 13.39 21.74
N LYS A 178 -6.01 14.33 21.96
CA LYS A 178 -6.29 15.63 22.60
C LYS A 178 -7.04 16.57 21.66
N ILE A 179 -6.76 16.53 20.36
CA ILE A 179 -7.53 17.23 19.32
C ILE A 179 -8.93 16.61 19.19
N SER A 180 -9.06 15.29 19.34
CA SER A 180 -10.35 14.59 19.37
C SER A 180 -11.16 14.88 20.64
N LYS A 181 -10.52 14.91 21.81
CA LYS A 181 -11.16 15.25 23.11
C LYS A 181 -11.51 16.74 23.25
N ASN A 182 -10.70 17.61 22.66
CA ASN A 182 -10.89 19.06 22.65
C ASN A 182 -11.42 19.56 21.29
N GLY A 183 -11.96 18.65 20.48
CA GLY A 183 -12.63 19.00 19.24
C GLY A 183 -13.80 19.93 19.59
N PRO A 184 -13.92 21.08 18.92
CA PRO A 184 -14.95 22.04 19.26
C PRO A 184 -16.30 21.39 18.99
N ASP A 185 -17.25 21.71 19.87
CA ASP A 185 -18.69 21.57 19.73
C ASP A 185 -19.17 21.67 18.26
N ALA A 186 -19.05 20.55 17.52
CA ALA A 186 -19.37 20.47 16.09
C ALA A 186 -20.87 20.73 15.86
N TYR A 187 -21.66 20.54 16.92
CA TYR A 187 -23.09 20.83 16.96
C TYR A 187 -23.37 22.31 17.23
N GLY A 188 -22.59 22.96 18.10
CA GLY A 188 -22.73 24.38 18.45
C GLY A 188 -22.32 25.37 17.35
N TRP A 189 -21.33 25.02 16.52
CA TRP A 189 -20.89 25.86 15.40
C TRP A 189 -21.84 25.82 14.20
N ALA A 190 -22.46 24.67 13.92
CA ALA A 190 -23.48 24.53 12.87
C ALA A 190 -24.73 25.38 13.16
N LYS A 191 -25.11 25.51 14.44
CA LYS A 191 -26.30 26.29 14.85
C LYS A 191 -26.10 27.81 14.81
N LYS A 192 -24.85 28.28 14.76
CA LYS A 192 -24.50 29.72 14.75
C LYS A 192 -24.39 30.32 13.35
N LEU A 193 -24.53 29.49 12.32
CA LEU A 193 -24.56 29.88 10.90
C LEU A 193 -25.99 29.87 10.30
N GLU A 194 -27.02 29.55 11.11
CA GLU A 194 -28.44 29.62 10.71
C GLU A 194 -29.24 30.75 11.40
N LEU A 195 -28.57 31.80 11.89
CA LEU A 195 -29.21 33.08 12.22
C LEU A 195 -28.36 34.26 11.75
#